data_AF-A0AA46WUY0-F1
#
_entry.id   AF-A0AA46WUY0-F1
#
_cell.length_a   1.000
_cell.length_b   1.000
_cell.length_c   1.000
_cell.angle_alpha   90.00
_cell.angle_beta   90.00
_cell.angle_gamma   90.00
#
_symmetry.space_group_name_H-M   'P 1'
#
loop_
_entity.id
_entity.type
_entity.pdbx_description
1 polymer ?
#
loop_
_entity_poly.entity_id
_entity_poly.type
_entity_poly.pdbx_seq_one_letter_code
_entity_poly.pdbx_strand_id
1 'polypeptide(L)'
;MDSGGAGSAVARSKWGKVRVGSRWIGAVLPAIALGILATAVLGAVTVALGLVSDYPVASGVAVALATAPSLSALSWVLLVDRSTLEGATDRPEDSVEASWYEKAASGAFTDILLVTGLGCTALAFAPIEVEGLHALMAVILVAFASFGVRYAVQRRKG
;
A
#
# COMPACT_ATOMS: atom_id res chain seq x y z
N MET A 1 29.70 29.17 -22.27
CA MET A 1 28.71 29.56 -21.24
C MET A 1 27.56 30.16 -22.03
N ASP A 2 26.46 29.46 -22.34
CA ASP A 2 25.85 28.30 -21.68
C ASP A 2 25.43 27.24 -22.69
N SER A 3 25.92 26.02 -22.45
CA SER A 3 25.40 24.80 -23.06
C SER A 3 24.01 24.54 -22.51
N GLY A 4 22.99 24.87 -23.30
CA GLY A 4 21.60 24.46 -23.06
C GLY A 4 21.51 22.94 -23.02
N GLY A 5 21.64 22.40 -21.80
CA GLY A 5 21.43 21.00 -21.50
C GLY A 5 19.97 20.66 -21.68
N ALA A 6 19.58 20.37 -22.92
CA ALA A 6 18.36 19.63 -23.22
C ALA A 6 18.50 18.23 -22.61
N GLY A 7 18.22 18.12 -21.31
CA GLY A 7 17.91 16.85 -20.69
C GLY A 7 16.75 16.27 -21.49
N SER A 8 17.02 15.21 -22.26
CA SER A 8 16.04 14.58 -23.15
C SER A 8 14.75 14.35 -22.38
N ALA A 9 13.70 15.11 -22.72
CA ALA A 9 12.40 14.99 -22.06
C ALA A 9 11.94 13.54 -22.21
N VAL A 10 11.86 12.81 -21.10
CA VAL A 10 11.49 11.40 -21.10
C VAL A 10 10.04 11.31 -21.57
N ALA A 11 9.82 10.65 -22.72
CA ALA A 11 8.48 10.51 -23.27
C ALA A 11 7.52 9.86 -22.26
N ARG A 12 6.39 10.54 -22.00
CA ARG A 12 5.33 10.05 -21.11
C ARG A 12 4.70 8.78 -21.70
N SER A 13 4.31 7.83 -20.86
CA SER A 13 3.66 6.58 -21.26
C SER A 13 2.51 6.22 -20.32
N LYS A 14 1.53 5.46 -20.82
CA LYS A 14 0.38 5.00 -20.02
C LYS A 14 0.73 4.20 -18.77
N TRP A 15 1.90 3.55 -18.76
CA TRP A 15 2.31 2.61 -17.71
C TRP A 15 3.51 3.09 -16.89
N GLY A 16 4.05 4.27 -17.22
CA GLY A 16 5.20 4.87 -16.54
C GLY A 16 6.53 4.17 -16.79
N LYS A 17 7.60 4.83 -16.37
CA LYS A 17 8.98 4.35 -16.48
C LYS A 17 9.65 4.38 -15.10
N VAL A 18 10.64 3.52 -14.90
CA VAL A 18 11.51 3.49 -13.72
C VAL A 18 12.90 3.94 -14.15
N ARG A 19 13.52 4.77 -13.32
CA ARG A 19 14.91 5.18 -13.51
C ARG A 19 15.85 4.16 -12.86
N VAL A 20 16.62 3.45 -13.68
CA VAL A 20 17.65 2.52 -13.22
C VAL A 20 19.01 3.09 -13.64
N GLY A 21 19.66 3.79 -12.71
CA GLY A 21 20.90 4.53 -12.95
C GLY A 21 20.69 5.66 -13.97
N SER A 22 21.30 5.51 -15.16
CA SER A 22 21.19 6.48 -16.27
C SER A 22 20.13 6.08 -17.31
N ARG A 23 19.49 4.92 -17.19
CA ARG A 23 18.52 4.40 -18.17
C ARG A 23 17.09 4.43 -17.64
N TRP A 24 16.14 4.66 -18.55
CA TRP A 24 14.71 4.60 -18.29
C TRP A 24 14.13 3.33 -18.88
N ILE A 25 13.57 2.46 -18.04
CA ILE A 25 12.91 1.21 -18.46
C ILE A 25 11.42 1.27 -18.15
N GLY A 26 10.60 0.48 -18.85
CA GLY A 26 9.17 0.37 -18.55
C GLY A 26 8.94 -0.16 -17.13
N ALA A 27 8.00 0.44 -16.39
CA ALA A 27 7.86 0.18 -14.96
C ALA A 27 7.19 -1.15 -14.58
N VAL A 28 6.42 -1.72 -15.51
CA VAL A 28 5.60 -2.91 -15.26
C VAL A 28 6.44 -4.16 -14.94
N LEU A 29 7.51 -4.41 -15.71
CA LEU A 29 8.40 -5.55 -15.52
C LEU A 29 9.08 -5.59 -14.14
N PRO A 30 9.80 -4.54 -13.71
CA PRO A 30 10.43 -4.53 -12.38
C PRO A 30 9.40 -4.55 -11.24
N ALA A 31 8.23 -3.95 -11.44
CA ALA A 31 7.14 -3.99 -10.47
C ALA A 31 6.55 -5.39 -10.27
N ILE A 32 6.29 -6.11 -11.36
CA ILE A 32 5.81 -7.50 -11.27
C ILE A 32 6.88 -8.38 -10.61
N ALA A 33 8.15 -8.21 -10.98
CA ALA A 33 9.23 -8.99 -10.38
C ALA A 33 9.34 -8.77 -8.86
N LEU A 34 9.29 -7.52 -8.41
CA LEU A 34 9.30 -7.17 -6.99
C LEU A 34 8.04 -7.68 -6.27
N GLY A 35 6.88 -7.58 -6.92
CA GLY A 35 5.61 -8.11 -6.42
C GLY A 35 5.66 -9.61 -6.20
N ILE A 36 6.11 -10.37 -7.21
CA ILE A 36 6.28 -11.84 -7.13
C ILE A 36 7.24 -12.21 -6.00
N LEU A 37 8.35 -11.47 -5.85
CA LEU A 37 9.33 -11.72 -4.80
C LEU A 37 8.70 -11.51 -3.42
N ALA A 38 7.97 -10.41 -3.22
CA ALA A 38 7.27 -10.14 -1.97
C ALA A 38 6.21 -11.20 -1.64
N THR A 39 5.46 -11.66 -2.65
CA THR A 39 4.40 -12.68 -2.46
C THR A 39 4.98 -14.05 -2.14
N ALA A 40 6.12 -14.39 -2.77
CA ALA A 40 6.83 -15.63 -2.49
C ALA A 40 7.38 -15.65 -1.06
N VAL A 41 7.93 -14.51 -0.59
CA VAL A 41 8.38 -14.35 0.81
C VAL A 41 7.21 -14.56 1.77
N LEU A 42 6.05 -13.94 1.51
CA LEU A 42 4.89 -14.05 2.38
C LEU A 42 4.31 -15.48 2.41
N GLY A 43 4.26 -16.14 1.25
CA GLY A 43 3.89 -17.56 1.15
C GLY A 43 4.87 -18.45 1.92
N ALA A 44 6.18 -18.23 1.77
CA ALA A 44 7.21 -18.99 2.50
C ALA A 44 7.12 -18.80 4.02
N VAL A 45 6.85 -17.58 4.49
CA VAL A 45 6.62 -17.29 5.91
C VAL A 45 5.39 -18.05 6.43
N THR A 46 4.30 -18.09 5.65
CA THR A 46 3.10 -18.86 6.00
C THR A 46 3.40 -20.35 6.20
N VAL A 47 4.21 -20.93 5.30
CA VAL A 47 4.65 -22.33 5.41
C VAL A 47 5.57 -22.54 6.62
N ALA A 48 6.56 -21.65 6.80
CA ALA A 48 7.57 -21.76 7.84
C ALA A 48 6.98 -21.63 9.26
N LEU A 49 5.92 -20.82 9.41
CA LEU A 49 5.20 -20.66 10.67
C LEU A 49 4.15 -21.76 10.92
N GLY A 50 3.91 -22.64 9.95
CA GLY A 50 2.95 -23.73 10.10
C GLY A 50 1.53 -23.25 10.37
N LEU A 51 1.13 -22.10 9.80
CA LEU A 51 -0.18 -21.47 10.08
C LEU A 51 -1.37 -22.37 9.69
N VAL A 52 -1.16 -23.32 8.77
CA VAL A 52 -2.10 -24.38 8.42
C VAL A 52 -1.33 -25.70 8.41
N SER A 53 -1.63 -26.57 9.36
CA SER A 53 -0.91 -27.83 9.59
C SER A 53 -1.28 -28.94 8.60
N ASP A 54 -2.51 -28.95 8.08
CA ASP A 54 -2.98 -30.02 7.19
C ASP A 54 -2.38 -29.92 5.78
N TYR A 55 -2.15 -28.68 5.30
CA TYR A 55 -1.66 -28.42 3.94
C TYR A 55 -0.70 -27.21 3.88
N PRO A 56 0.48 -27.30 4.52
CA PRO A 56 1.36 -26.14 4.73
C PRO A 56 1.86 -25.51 3.42
N VAL A 57 2.16 -26.32 2.40
CA VAL A 57 2.58 -25.81 1.08
C VAL A 57 1.41 -25.18 0.34
N ALA A 58 0.22 -25.80 0.39
CA ALA A 58 -0.97 -25.27 -0.28
C ALA A 58 -1.42 -23.95 0.33
N SER A 59 -1.33 -23.78 1.65
CA SER A 59 -1.62 -22.51 2.32
C SER A 59 -0.63 -21.41 1.92
N GLY A 60 0.68 -21.74 1.80
CA GLY A 60 1.67 -20.78 1.31
C GLY A 60 1.40 -20.32 -0.12
N VAL A 61 1.03 -21.26 -1.01
CA VAL A 61 0.64 -20.95 -2.39
C VAL A 61 -0.63 -20.11 -2.44
N ALA A 62 -1.65 -20.45 -1.64
CA ALA A 62 -2.90 -19.70 -1.57
C ALA A 62 -2.66 -18.25 -1.12
N VAL A 63 -1.83 -18.04 -0.09
CA VAL A 63 -1.44 -16.70 0.36
C VAL A 63 -0.68 -15.94 -0.72
N ALA A 64 0.29 -16.58 -1.39
CA ALA A 64 1.05 -15.95 -2.46
C ALA A 64 0.14 -15.51 -3.63
N LEU A 65 -0.79 -16.36 -4.05
CA LEU A 65 -1.75 -16.04 -5.13
C LEU A 65 -2.75 -14.95 -4.72
N ALA A 66 -3.26 -15.01 -3.49
CA ALA A 66 -4.20 -14.01 -2.99
C ALA A 66 -3.58 -12.62 -2.87
N THR A 67 -2.28 -12.54 -2.53
CA THR A 67 -1.57 -11.27 -2.34
C THR A 67 -0.84 -10.79 -3.60
N ALA A 68 -0.70 -11.62 -4.62
CA ALA A 68 -0.05 -11.30 -5.91
C ALA A 68 -0.52 -10.00 -6.56
N PRO A 69 -1.84 -9.78 -6.77
CA PRO A 69 -2.30 -8.55 -7.41
C PRO A 69 -1.99 -7.31 -6.56
N SER A 70 -2.20 -7.39 -5.23
CA SER A 70 -1.99 -6.27 -4.32
C SER A 70 -0.52 -5.86 -4.21
N LEU A 71 0.39 -6.84 -4.04
CA LEU A 71 1.82 -6.57 -3.89
C LEU A 71 2.49 -6.17 -5.22
N SER A 72 2.00 -6.67 -6.35
CA SER A 72 2.45 -6.23 -7.67
C SER A 72 1.99 -4.79 -7.96
N ALA A 73 0.74 -4.45 -7.62
CA ALA A 73 0.22 -3.09 -7.74
C ALA A 73 0.99 -2.12 -6.82
N LEU A 74 1.26 -2.52 -5.58
CA LEU A 74 2.04 -1.71 -4.63
C LEU A 74 3.48 -1.49 -5.14
N SER A 75 4.12 -2.57 -5.63
CA SER A 75 5.46 -2.48 -6.21
C SER A 75 5.50 -1.54 -7.43
N TRP A 76 4.45 -1.54 -8.24
CA TRP A 76 4.32 -0.61 -9.36
C TRP A 76 4.21 0.83 -8.86
N VAL A 77 3.32 1.10 -7.90
CA VAL A 77 3.16 2.45 -7.31
C VAL A 77 4.46 2.98 -6.71
N LEU A 78 5.25 2.13 -6.06
CA LEU A 78 6.51 2.52 -5.42
C LEU A 78 7.66 2.75 -6.41
N LEU A 79 7.70 2.01 -7.53
CA LEU A 79 8.80 2.08 -8.49
C LEU A 79 8.57 3.11 -9.60
N VAL A 80 7.32 3.27 -10.04
CA VAL A 80 6.99 4.14 -11.18
C VAL A 80 7.34 5.58 -10.88
N ASP A 81 8.13 6.19 -11.78
CA ASP A 81 8.29 7.63 -11.77
C ASP A 81 7.03 8.29 -12.34
N ARG A 82 6.27 8.95 -11.45
CA ARG A 82 4.99 9.59 -11.76
C ARG A 82 5.10 10.68 -12.82
N SER A 83 6.27 11.32 -12.97
CA SER A 83 6.50 12.36 -13.99
C SER A 83 6.46 11.80 -15.43
N THR A 84 6.64 10.48 -15.56
CA THR A 84 6.64 9.77 -16.84
C THR A 84 5.28 9.18 -17.20
N LEU A 85 4.26 9.34 -16.35
CA LEU A 85 2.91 8.86 -16.62
C LEU A 85 2.13 9.85 -17.50
N GLU A 86 1.47 9.33 -18.53
CA GLU A 86 0.57 10.10 -19.38
C GLU A 86 -0.68 10.51 -18.58
N GLY A 87 -1.04 11.81 -18.58
CA GLY A 87 -2.19 12.33 -17.84
C GLY A 87 -1.96 12.57 -16.34
N ALA A 88 -0.75 12.32 -15.83
CA ALA A 88 -0.40 12.72 -14.46
C ALA A 88 -0.35 14.25 -14.36
N THR A 89 -1.10 14.81 -13.40
CA THR A 89 -0.99 16.21 -12.99
C THR A 89 0.44 16.46 -12.51
N ASP A 90 1.09 17.55 -12.95
CA ASP A 90 2.51 17.82 -12.64
C ASP A 90 2.78 18.03 -11.13
N ARG A 91 1.75 18.39 -10.34
CA ARG A 91 1.80 18.55 -8.86
C ARG A 91 0.56 17.97 -8.19
N PRO A 92 0.47 16.65 -8.03
CA PRO A 92 -0.70 16.00 -7.45
C PRO A 92 -0.88 16.31 -5.96
N GLU A 93 0.20 16.59 -5.23
CA GLU A 93 0.20 17.05 -3.83
C GLU A 93 -0.42 18.44 -3.62
N ASP A 94 -0.46 19.28 -4.66
CA ASP A 94 -1.17 20.57 -4.63
C ASP A 94 -2.67 20.39 -4.91
N SER A 95 -3.13 19.17 -5.21
CA SER A 95 -4.56 18.89 -5.38
C SER A 95 -5.28 19.00 -4.05
N VAL A 96 -6.41 19.70 -4.07
CA VAL A 96 -7.31 19.83 -2.92
C VAL A 96 -7.71 18.44 -2.41
N GLU A 97 -7.97 17.49 -3.30
CA GLU A 97 -8.33 16.11 -2.97
C GLU A 97 -7.19 15.33 -2.30
N ALA A 98 -5.95 15.51 -2.76
CA ALA A 98 -4.77 14.89 -2.16
C ALA A 98 -4.55 15.41 -0.74
N SER A 99 -4.74 16.72 -0.52
CA SER A 99 -4.65 17.32 0.81
C SER A 99 -5.72 16.78 1.77
N TRP A 100 -6.92 16.44 1.28
CA TRP A 100 -7.97 15.84 2.08
C TRP A 100 -7.69 14.40 2.43
N TYR A 101 -7.20 13.64 1.44
CA TYR A 101 -6.80 12.26 1.63
C TYR A 101 -5.67 12.17 2.67
N GLU A 102 -4.61 12.98 2.55
CA GLU A 102 -3.46 13.00 3.45
C GLU A 102 -3.87 13.34 4.89
N LYS A 103 -4.75 14.35 5.06
CA LYS A 103 -5.28 14.74 6.38
C LYS A 103 -6.21 13.68 6.97
N ALA A 104 -7.04 13.04 6.15
CA ALA A 104 -7.92 11.96 6.60
C ALA A 104 -7.12 10.70 6.97
N ALA A 105 -6.10 10.35 6.18
CA ALA A 105 -5.26 9.18 6.37
C ALA A 105 -4.36 9.30 7.61
N SER A 106 -3.60 10.40 7.74
CA SER A 106 -2.76 10.64 8.93
C SER A 106 -3.58 10.68 10.22
N GLY A 107 -4.76 11.28 10.13
CA GLY A 107 -5.72 11.33 11.23
C GLY A 107 -6.27 9.96 11.62
N ALA A 108 -6.76 9.19 10.65
CA ALA A 108 -7.31 7.86 10.89
C ALA A 108 -6.24 6.88 11.38
N PHE A 109 -5.01 6.99 10.89
CA PHE A 109 -3.88 6.19 11.37
C PHE A 109 -3.66 6.36 12.87
N THR A 110 -3.69 7.61 13.36
CA THR A 110 -3.53 7.90 14.79
C THR A 110 -4.69 7.33 15.62
N ASP A 111 -5.92 7.42 15.11
CA ASP A 111 -7.09 6.82 15.77
C ASP A 111 -6.99 5.30 15.85
N ILE A 112 -6.58 4.66 14.75
CA ILE A 112 -6.39 3.21 14.70
C ILE A 112 -5.31 2.81 15.70
N LEU A 113 -4.17 3.51 15.74
CA LEU A 113 -3.08 3.22 16.67
C LEU A 113 -3.56 3.32 18.13
N LEU A 114 -4.34 4.34 18.46
CA LEU A 114 -4.93 4.51 19.78
C LEU A 114 -5.97 3.43 20.12
N VAL A 115 -6.94 3.19 19.23
CA VAL A 115 -8.03 2.22 19.47
C VAL A 115 -7.49 0.80 19.54
N THR A 116 -6.60 0.42 18.63
CA THR A 116 -5.99 -0.92 18.64
C THR A 116 -5.01 -1.08 19.78
N GLY A 117 -4.18 -0.08 20.09
CA GLY A 117 -3.27 -0.12 21.23
C GLY A 117 -4.01 -0.26 22.56
N LEU A 118 -5.04 0.55 22.79
CA LEU A 118 -5.89 0.45 23.99
C LEU A 118 -6.70 -0.85 24.01
N GLY A 119 -7.25 -1.27 22.86
CA GLY A 119 -7.97 -2.53 22.72
C GLY A 119 -7.10 -3.74 23.07
N CYS A 120 -5.89 -3.82 22.52
CA CYS A 120 -4.92 -4.86 22.83
C CYS A 120 -4.50 -4.83 24.31
N THR A 121 -4.30 -3.63 24.87
CA THR A 121 -3.97 -3.49 26.29
C THR A 121 -5.12 -4.00 27.17
N ALA A 122 -6.37 -3.63 26.87
CA ALA A 122 -7.54 -4.10 27.60
C ALA A 122 -7.70 -5.63 27.50
N LEU A 123 -7.51 -6.19 26.30
CA LEU A 123 -7.55 -7.63 26.08
C LEU A 123 -6.42 -8.37 26.81
N ALA A 124 -5.25 -7.76 26.97
CA ALA A 124 -4.14 -8.36 27.73
C ALA A 124 -4.45 -8.54 29.22
N PHE A 125 -5.35 -7.71 29.78
CA PHE A 125 -5.80 -7.81 31.17
C PHE A 125 -7.18 -8.47 31.33
N ALA A 126 -7.90 -8.67 30.23
CA ALA A 126 -9.21 -9.31 30.26
C ALA A 126 -9.05 -10.83 30.14
N PRO A 127 -9.82 -11.62 30.90
CA PRO A 127 -9.85 -13.09 30.75
C PRO A 127 -10.73 -13.49 29.54
N ILE A 128 -10.63 -12.77 28.43
CA ILE A 128 -11.46 -12.94 27.23
C ILE A 128 -10.55 -13.29 26.06
N GLU A 129 -10.74 -14.46 25.48
CA GLU A 129 -10.08 -14.86 24.24
C GLU A 129 -10.92 -14.38 23.05
N VAL A 130 -10.35 -13.46 22.27
CA VAL A 130 -10.97 -12.99 21.02
C VAL A 130 -10.23 -13.64 19.86
N GLU A 131 -10.96 -14.35 19.01
CA GLU A 131 -10.41 -14.93 17.79
C GLU A 131 -9.80 -13.83 16.90
N GLY A 132 -8.59 -14.08 16.39
CA GLY A 132 -7.82 -13.09 15.64
C GLY A 132 -8.55 -12.53 14.42
N LEU A 133 -9.41 -13.34 13.76
CA LEU A 133 -10.22 -12.89 12.63
C LEU A 133 -11.24 -11.82 13.07
N HIS A 134 -11.92 -12.04 14.19
CA HIS A 134 -12.89 -11.10 14.75
C HIS A 134 -12.20 -9.80 15.20
N ALA A 135 -11.03 -9.92 15.82
CA ALA A 135 -10.21 -8.75 16.18
C ALA A 135 -9.80 -7.95 14.94
N LEU A 136 -9.28 -8.61 13.91
CA LEU A 136 -8.87 -7.96 12.67
C LEU A 136 -10.04 -7.28 11.95
N MET A 137 -11.20 -7.94 11.90
CA MET A 137 -12.42 -7.36 11.35
C MET A 137 -12.83 -6.09 12.10
N ALA A 138 -12.78 -6.10 13.43
CA ALA A 138 -13.07 -4.91 14.24
C ALA A 138 -12.10 -3.76 13.93
N VAL A 139 -10.78 -4.04 13.83
CA VAL A 139 -9.77 -3.04 13.46
C VAL A 139 -10.05 -2.43 12.10
N ILE A 140 -10.33 -3.26 11.09
CA ILE A 140 -10.61 -2.81 9.73
C ILE A 140 -11.87 -1.95 9.68
N LEU A 141 -12.93 -2.33 10.40
CA LEU A 141 -14.17 -1.55 10.46
C LEU A 141 -13.94 -0.17 11.11
N VAL A 142 -13.19 -0.12 12.21
CA VAL A 142 -12.82 1.14 12.85
C VAL A 142 -11.96 2.01 11.91
N ALA A 143 -11.03 1.40 11.19
CA ALA A 143 -10.19 2.09 10.21
C ALA A 143 -11.01 2.74 9.10
N PHE A 144 -11.90 1.98 8.46
CA PHE A 144 -12.79 2.50 7.42
C PHE A 144 -13.74 3.57 7.95
N ALA A 145 -14.30 3.38 9.15
CA ALA A 145 -15.19 4.35 9.77
C ALA A 145 -14.45 5.67 10.07
N SER A 146 -13.29 5.62 10.71
CA SER A 146 -12.50 6.82 11.03
C SER A 146 -12.06 7.55 9.77
N PHE A 147 -11.49 6.83 8.80
CA PHE A 147 -11.09 7.41 7.51
C PHE A 147 -12.29 8.02 6.78
N GLY A 148 -13.39 7.28 6.65
CA GLY A 148 -14.59 7.72 5.95
C GLY A 148 -15.22 8.98 6.57
N VAL A 149 -15.32 9.03 7.90
CA VAL A 149 -15.83 10.22 8.62
C VAL A 149 -14.90 11.41 8.40
N ARG A 150 -13.59 11.25 8.58
CA ARG A 150 -12.60 12.34 8.40
C ARG A 150 -12.58 12.84 6.95
N TYR A 151 -12.62 11.93 5.99
CA TYR A 151 -12.70 12.26 4.56
C TYR A 151 -13.99 13.01 4.22
N ALA A 152 -15.15 12.54 4.69
CA ALA A 152 -16.43 13.20 4.45
C ALA A 152 -16.49 14.60 5.09
N VAL A 153 -15.95 14.76 6.30
CA VAL A 153 -15.82 16.07 6.96
C VAL A 153 -14.91 16.99 6.17
N GLN A 154 -13.77 16.50 5.68
CA GLN A 154 -12.81 17.30 4.94
C GLN A 154 -13.34 17.71 3.56
N ARG A 155 -14.07 16.81 2.88
CA ARG A 155 -14.79 17.07 1.63
C ARG A 155 -15.90 18.11 1.78
N ARG A 156 -16.54 18.22 2.94
CA ARG A 156 -17.58 19.25 3.21
C ARG A 156 -16.98 20.62 3.54
N LYS A 157 -15.69 20.68 3.88
CA LYS A 157 -14.98 21.90 4.29
C LYS A 157 -14.22 22.58 3.13
N GLY A 158 -14.21 22.00 1.94
CA GLY A 158 -13.57 22.52 0.73
C GLY A 158 -14.19 21.96 -0.54
#